data_AF-A0AAW5ZXV5-F1
#
_entry.id   AF-A0AAW5ZXV5-F1
#
_cell.length_a   1.000
_cell.length_b   1.000
_cell.length_c   1.000
_cell.angle_alpha   90.00
_cell.angle_beta   90.00
_cell.angle_gamma   90.00
#
_symmetry.space_group_name_H-M   'P 1'
#
loop_
_entity.id
_entity.type
_entity.pdbx_description
1 polymer ?
#
loop_
_entity_poly.entity_id
_entity_poly.type
_entity_poly.pdbx_seq_one_letter_code
_entity_poly.pdbx_strand_id
1 'polypeptide(L)' 'FDDKIVAMYARGMTVRAIQGFLLEQYGTEVSPEFISSVTDEVMAEVTAWQARPLDPMYPVVFFDALRVKIREDA' A
#
# COMPACT_ATOMS: atom_id res chain seq x y z
N PHE A 1 13.92 6.40 0.79
CA PHE A 1 13.22 7.04 -0.35
C PHE A 1 11.90 6.32 -0.55
N ASP A 2 11.95 5.01 -0.55
CA ASP A 2 10.84 4.06 -0.68
C ASP A 2 9.78 4.23 0.41
N ASP A 3 10.17 4.40 1.69
CA ASP A 3 9.23 4.68 2.79
C ASP A 3 8.33 5.89 2.54
N LYS A 4 8.85 6.93 1.85
CA LYS A 4 8.06 8.12 1.51
C LYS A 4 7.06 7.81 0.40
N ILE A 5 7.44 6.98 -0.57
CA ILE A 5 6.56 6.50 -1.65
C ILE A 5 5.43 5.67 -1.05
N VAL A 6 5.76 4.70 -0.20
CA VAL A 6 4.79 3.85 0.51
C VAL A 6 3.85 4.69 1.37
N ALA A 7 4.38 5.67 2.12
CA ALA A 7 3.56 6.54 2.96
C ALA A 7 2.63 7.47 2.16
N MET A 8 2.99 7.86 0.92
CA MET A 8 2.12 8.62 0.04
C MET A 8 1.03 7.74 -0.58
N TYR A 9 1.37 6.52 -1.01
CA TYR A 9 0.41 5.54 -1.49
C TYR A 9 -0.61 5.16 -0.42
N ALA A 10 -0.15 4.92 0.82
CA ALA A 10 -1.01 4.63 1.98
C ALA A 10 -1.99 5.78 2.32
N ARG A 11 -1.67 7.02 1.92
CA ARG A 11 -2.59 8.18 2.05
C ARG A 11 -3.60 8.28 0.90
N GLY A 12 -3.61 7.32 -0.02
CA GLY A 12 -4.52 7.29 -1.17
C GLY A 12 -4.09 8.17 -2.34
N MET A 13 -2.83 8.60 -2.38
CA MET A 13 -2.31 9.33 -3.55
C MET A 13 -2.18 8.39 -4.76
N THR A 14 -2.59 8.87 -5.93
CA THR A 14 -2.41 8.12 -7.18
C THR A 14 -0.93 8.10 -7.58
N VAL A 15 -0.50 7.07 -8.33
CA VAL A 15 0.88 6.96 -8.84
C VAL A 15 1.34 8.24 -9.56
N ARG A 16 0.46 8.86 -10.34
CA ARG A 16 0.73 10.14 -11.04
C ARG A 16 0.95 11.31 -10.07
N ALA A 17 0.17 11.38 -8.99
CA ALA A 17 0.32 12.42 -7.98
C ALA A 17 1.64 12.25 -7.19
N ILE A 18 2.02 11.00 -6.90
CA ILE A 18 3.29 10.67 -6.25
C ILE A 18 4.47 11.09 -7.15
N GLN A 19 4.41 10.78 -8.44
CA GLN A 19 5.43 11.18 -9.42
C GLN A 19 5.61 12.71 -9.48
N GLY A 20 4.50 13.46 -9.54
CA GLY A 20 4.54 14.93 -9.53
C GLY A 20 5.15 15.49 -8.24
N PHE A 21 4.77 14.94 -7.09
CA PHE A 21 5.34 15.33 -5.80
C PHE A 21 6.85 15.07 -5.70
N LEU A 22 7.31 13.91 -6.20
CA LEU A 22 8.73 13.56 -6.22
C LEU A 22 9.54 14.48 -7.15
N LEU A 23 8.96 14.86 -8.30
CA LEU A 23 9.57 15.80 -9.23
C LEU A 23 9.68 17.21 -8.61
N GLU A 24 8.62 17.71 -7.96
CA GLU A 24 8.60 19.04 -7.36
C GLU A 24 9.53 19.16 -6.14
N GLN A 25 9.58 18.15 -5.27
CA GLN A 25 10.40 18.21 -4.06
C GLN A 25 11.85 17.77 -4.25
N TYR A 26 12.09 16.76 -5.09
CA TYR A 26 13.41 16.14 -5.21
C TYR A 26 14.04 16.34 -6.59
N GLY A 27 13.37 17.03 -7.53
CA GLY A 27 13.86 17.23 -8.89
C GLY A 27 14.12 15.93 -9.65
N THR A 28 13.59 14.80 -9.14
CA THR A 28 13.90 13.46 -9.62
C THR A 28 12.71 12.95 -10.41
N GLU A 29 12.94 12.64 -11.68
CA GLU A 29 11.95 11.99 -12.52
C GLU A 29 11.97 10.48 -12.23
N VAL A 30 10.87 9.98 -11.64
CA VAL A 30 10.73 8.58 -11.27
C VAL A 30 9.69 7.94 -12.17
N SER A 31 9.97 6.76 -12.70
CA SER A 31 9.01 6.07 -13.56
C SER A 31 7.81 5.54 -12.75
N PRO A 32 6.61 5.48 -13.35
CA PRO A 32 5.47 4.80 -12.73
C PRO A 32 5.78 3.34 -12.37
N GLU A 33 6.57 2.65 -13.19
CA GLU A 33 6.99 1.26 -12.94
C GLU A 33 7.82 1.13 -11.66
N PHE A 34 8.71 2.08 -11.38
CA PHE A 34 9.50 2.08 -10.15
C PHE A 34 8.62 2.32 -8.92
N ILE A 35 7.64 3.23 -9.02
CA ILE A 35 6.67 3.46 -7.94
C ILE A 35 5.88 2.17 -7.66
N SER A 36 5.43 1.48 -8.72
CA SER A 36 4.72 0.21 -8.59
C SER A 36 5.58 -0.88 -7.95
N SER A 37 6.84 -1.05 -8.37
CA SER A 37 7.73 -2.06 -7.79
C SER A 37 7.99 -1.81 -6.30
N VAL A 38 8.17 -0.54 -5.91
CA VAL A 38 8.32 -0.17 -4.50
C VAL A 38 7.05 -0.46 -3.70
N THR A 39 5.86 -0.23 -4.28
CA THR A 39 4.60 -0.61 -3.60
C THR A 39 4.39 -2.12 -3.54
N ASP A 40 4.91 -2.89 -4.50
CA ASP A 40 4.81 -4.34 -4.51
C ASP A 40 5.68 -5.01 -3.43
N GLU A 41 6.80 -4.40 -3.04
CA GLU A 41 7.63 -4.89 -1.92
C GLU A 41 6.84 -4.99 -0.60
N VAL A 42 5.83 -4.13 -0.41
CA VAL A 42 4.95 -4.16 0.76
C VAL A 42 4.11 -5.45 0.81
N MET A 43 3.88 -6.13 -0.31
CA MET A 43 3.09 -7.38 -0.34
C MET A 43 3.73 -8.51 0.48
N ALA A 44 5.06 -8.54 0.55
CA ALA A 44 5.77 -9.50 1.40
C ALA A 44 5.50 -9.23 2.90
N GLU A 45 5.51 -7.96 3.31
CA GLU A 45 5.18 -7.55 4.67
C GLU A 45 3.72 -7.82 5.02
N VAL A 46 2.79 -7.58 4.09
CA VAL A 46 1.36 -7.89 4.27
C VAL A 46 1.18 -9.39 4.53
N THR A 47 1.87 -10.24 3.76
CA THR A 47 1.81 -11.70 3.95
C THR A 47 2.33 -12.10 5.33
N ALA A 48 3.46 -11.55 5.75
CA ALA A 48 4.02 -11.79 7.08
C ALA A 48 3.09 -11.32 8.20
N TRP A 49 2.45 -10.15 8.03
CA TRP A 49 1.50 -9.59 8.97
C TRP A 49 0.23 -10.43 9.10
N GLN A 50 -0.26 -10.99 7.99
CA GLN A 50 -1.41 -11.90 7.98
C GLN A 50 -1.09 -13.24 8.66
N ALA A 51 0.15 -13.72 8.55
CA ALA A 51 0.60 -14.97 9.14
C ALA A 51 1.05 -14.87 10.61
N ARG A 52 0.92 -13.68 11.24
CA ARG A 52 1.39 -13.47 12.62
C ARG A 52 0.63 -14.37 13.61
N PRO A 53 1.30 -14.89 14.64
CA PRO A 53 0.60 -15.61 15.70
C PRO A 53 -0.37 -14.67 16.43
N LEU A 54 -1.57 -15.17 16.71
CA LEU A 54 -2.58 -14.48 17.52
C LEU A 54 -2.58 -15.04 18.94
N ASP A 55 -3.08 -14.24 19.89
CA ASP A 55 -3.23 -14.70 21.26
C ASP A 55 -4.32 -15.80 21.34
N PRO A 56 -4.19 -16.74 22.29
CA PRO A 56 -5.11 -17.87 22.39
C PRO A 56 -6.53 -17.48 22.81
N MET A 57 -6.76 -16.26 23.31
CA MET A 57 -8.06 -15.81 23.82
C MET A 57 -8.36 -14.35 23.47
N TYR A 58 -9.49 -14.14 22.80
CA TYR A 58 -10.12 -12.83 22.61
C TYR A 58 -11.57 -12.89 23.10
N PRO A 59 -11.89 -12.34 24.30
CA PRO A 59 -13.24 -12.44 24.88
C PRO A 59 -14.35 -11.81 24.03
N VAL A 60 -14.01 -10.84 23.19
CA VAL A 60 -14.92 -10.16 22.26
C VAL A 60 -14.19 -9.92 20.95
N VAL A 61 -14.84 -10.21 19.82
CA VAL A 61 -14.32 -9.95 18.46
C VAL A 61 -15.40 -9.22 17.67
N PHE A 62 -15.01 -8.18 16.94
CA PHE A 62 -15.87 -7.44 16.03
C PHE A 62 -15.56 -7.82 14.59
N PHE A 63 -16.62 -7.98 13.80
CA PHE A 63 -16.51 -8.14 12.36
C PHE A 63 -17.06 -6.89 11.70
N ASP A 64 -16.36 -6.39 10.69
CA ASP A 64 -16.78 -5.28 9.85
C ASP A 64 -16.69 -5.70 8.38
N ALA A 65 -17.49 -5.08 7.53
CA ALA A 65 -17.55 -5.36 6.11
C ALA A 65 -17.59 -4.06 5.31
N LEU A 66 -16.67 -3.93 4.35
CA LEU A 66 -16.58 -2.79 3.45
C LEU A 66 -16.91 -3.23 2.03
N ARG A 67 -17.90 -2.58 1.41
CA ARG A 67 -18.29 -2.86 0.02
C ARG A 67 -17.43 -2.04 -0.95
N VAL A 68 -16.52 -2.70 -1.65
CA VAL A 68 -15.73 -2.11 -2.74
C VAL A 68 -16.26 -2.61 -4.09
N LYS A 69 -16.29 -1.74 -5.10
CA LYS A 69 -16.49 -2.17 -6.49
C LYS A 69 -15.16 -2.70 -7.02
N ILE A 70 -15.08 -4.01 -7.22
CA ILE A 70 -13.93 -4.69 -7.84
C ILE A 70 -14.37 -5.19 -9.21
N ARG A 71 -13.49 -5.09 -10.20
CA ARG A 71 -13.67 -5.72 -11.49
C ARG A 71 -12.98 -7.08 -11.44
N GLU A 72 -13.75 -8.15 -11.51
CA GLU A 72 -13.22 -9.49 -11.78
C GLU A 72 -13.22 -9.69 -13.29
N ASP A 73 -12.05 -9.90 -13.89
CA ASP A 73 -11.98 -10.39 -15.25
C ASP A 73 -12.25 -11.91 -15.21
N ALA A 74 -13.38 -12.33 -15.78
CA ALA A 74 -13.80 -13.72 -15.91
C ALA A 74 -13.24 -14.38 -17.17
#